data_AF-A0A1J1D2K5-F1
#
_entry.id   AF-A0A1J1D2K5-F1
#
_cell.length_a   1.000
_cell.length_b   1.000
_cell.length_c   1.000
_cell.angle_alpha   90.00
_cell.angle_beta   90.00
_cell.angle_gamma   90.00
#
_symmetry.space_group_name_H-M   'P 1'
#
loop_
_entity.id
_entity.type
_entity.pdbx_description
1 polymer ?
#
loop_
_entity_poly.entity_id
_entity_poly.type
_entity_poly.pdbx_seq_one_letter_code
_entity_poly.pdbx_strand_id
1 'polypeptide(L)'
;MNLKIGDLIPLQGLTKEDKKKLVDIVNKAEANQSTIKTNIINTLNNKIGSNLRTDNSWIDVVNAISNATGSKRYISGTAITDSRGHIVVSDIPFQPRLVYVNIHENKFYMFRDASITQSSGFFSSNIYSNCSMGPNNFDINIHWTSGENVTWEAYE
;
A
#
# COMPACT_ATOMS: atom_id res chain seq x y z
N MET A 1 -7.81 -16.32 28.15
CA MET A 1 -8.62 -16.76 29.30
C MET A 1 -7.96 -18.03 29.84
N ASN A 2 -8.26 -18.49 31.05
CA ASN A 2 -7.79 -19.81 31.49
C ASN A 2 -9.02 -20.54 31.97
N LEU A 3 -9.49 -21.49 31.17
CA LEU A 3 -10.63 -22.32 31.52
C LEU A 3 -10.24 -23.25 32.67
N LYS A 4 -11.21 -23.50 33.53
CA LYS A 4 -11.17 -24.49 34.60
C LYS A 4 -12.18 -25.59 34.29
N ILE A 5 -12.00 -26.75 34.91
CA ILE A 5 -12.90 -27.90 34.75
C ILE A 5 -14.37 -27.54 35.07
N GLY A 6 -14.59 -26.60 35.99
CA GLY A 6 -15.93 -26.11 36.36
C GLY A 6 -16.63 -25.27 35.29
N ASP A 7 -15.91 -24.82 34.26
CA ASP A 7 -16.47 -24.00 33.17
C ASP A 7 -17.13 -24.86 32.08
N LEU A 8 -16.90 -26.17 32.11
CA LEU A 8 -17.60 -27.11 31.26
C LEU A 8 -19.01 -27.35 31.85
N ILE A 9 -20.04 -26.83 31.16
CA ILE A 9 -21.46 -27.23 31.30
C ILE A 9 -21.53 -28.76 31.47
N PRO A 10 -22.47 -29.37 32.22
CA PRO A 10 -22.42 -30.80 32.48
C PRO A 10 -22.52 -31.61 31.17
N LEU A 11 -21.37 -31.89 30.57
CA LEU A 11 -21.19 -32.81 29.47
C LEU A 11 -21.37 -34.20 30.08
N GLN A 12 -22.64 -34.64 30.12
CA GLN A 12 -22.99 -35.98 30.57
C GLN A 12 -22.26 -37.00 29.70
N GLY A 13 -21.66 -38.02 30.33
CA GLY A 13 -20.90 -39.07 29.64
C GLY A 13 -19.38 -38.87 29.54
N LEU A 14 -18.84 -37.71 29.94
CA LEU A 14 -17.38 -37.50 30.00
C LEU A 14 -16.82 -37.73 31.41
N THR A 15 -15.70 -38.44 31.49
CA THR A 15 -14.99 -38.63 32.76
C THR A 15 -14.31 -37.33 33.22
N LYS A 16 -13.89 -37.27 34.49
CA LYS A 16 -13.11 -36.14 35.01
C LYS A 16 -11.81 -35.93 34.22
N GLU A 17 -11.19 -37.02 33.77
CA GLU A 17 -9.96 -37.00 32.99
C GLU A 17 -10.19 -36.43 31.58
N ASP A 18 -11.30 -36.80 30.93
CA ASP A 18 -11.66 -36.25 29.63
C ASP A 18 -11.92 -34.74 29.71
N LYS A 19 -12.61 -34.30 30.76
CA LYS A 19 -12.86 -32.87 31.03
C LYS A 19 -11.56 -32.09 31.23
N LYS A 20 -10.58 -32.67 31.93
CA LYS A 20 -9.26 -32.07 32.10
C LYS A 20 -8.51 -31.94 30.77
N LYS A 21 -8.49 -33.00 29.96
CA LYS A 21 -7.86 -32.97 28.62
C LYS A 21 -8.47 -31.89 27.73
N LEU A 22 -9.80 -31.73 27.76
CA LEU A 22 -10.48 -30.67 27.00
C LEU A 22 -10.06 -29.26 27.46
N VAL A 23 -10.01 -29.03 28.77
CA VAL A 23 -9.52 -27.76 29.34
C VAL A 23 -8.08 -27.48 28.92
N ASP A 24 -7.20 -28.48 29.00
CA ASP A 24 -5.80 -28.35 28.60
C ASP A 24 -5.64 -28.03 27.11
N ILE A 25 -6.46 -28.65 26.25
CA ILE A 25 -6.49 -28.38 24.81
C ILE A 25 -6.91 -26.94 24.54
N VAL A 26 -8.00 -26.47 25.18
CA VAL A 26 -8.49 -25.10 24.97
C VAL A 26 -7.48 -24.07 25.46
N ASN A 27 -6.92 -24.25 26.66
CA ASN A 27 -5.92 -23.33 27.21
C ASN A 27 -4.66 -23.26 26.33
N LYS A 28 -4.19 -24.39 25.78
CA LYS A 28 -3.09 -24.41 24.80
C LYS A 28 -3.47 -23.70 23.50
N ALA A 29 -4.68 -23.91 22.99
CA ALA A 29 -5.16 -23.25 21.78
C ALA A 29 -5.24 -21.72 21.97
N GLU A 30 -5.74 -21.24 23.11
CA GLU A 30 -5.79 -19.82 23.43
C GLU A 30 -4.40 -19.20 23.55
N ALA A 31 -3.46 -19.88 24.23
CA ALA A 31 -2.08 -19.41 24.34
C ALA A 31 -1.39 -19.32 22.96
N ASN A 32 -1.60 -20.32 22.11
CA ASN A 32 -1.07 -20.32 20.74
C ASN A 32 -1.68 -19.18 19.91
N GLN A 33 -3.00 -18.98 19.98
CA GLN A 33 -3.68 -17.90 19.27
C GLN A 33 -3.19 -16.51 19.70
N SER A 34 -2.98 -16.30 21.00
CA SER A 34 -2.42 -15.06 21.56
C SER A 34 -1.00 -14.79 21.04
N THR A 35 -0.17 -15.83 20.98
CA THR A 35 1.21 -15.75 20.45
C THR A 35 1.21 -15.41 18.97
N ILE A 36 0.41 -16.12 18.16
CA ILE A 36 0.31 -15.88 16.71
C ILE A 36 -0.19 -14.46 16.43
N LYS A 37 -1.24 -14.01 17.13
CA LYS A 37 -1.79 -12.66 16.97
C LYS A 37 -0.75 -11.58 17.29
N THR A 38 0.02 -11.76 18.37
CA THR A 38 1.10 -10.84 18.76
C THR A 38 2.18 -10.78 17.67
N ASN A 39 2.60 -11.93 17.13
CA ASN A 39 3.59 -11.98 16.07
C ASN A 39 3.12 -11.29 14.78
N ILE A 40 1.84 -11.47 14.42
CA ILE A 40 1.23 -10.79 13.26
C ILE A 40 1.20 -9.27 13.49
N ILE A 41 0.74 -8.81 14.64
CA ILE A 41 0.69 -7.38 14.99
C ILE A 41 2.09 -6.74 14.93
N ASN A 42 3.08 -7.37 15.55
CA ASN A 42 4.46 -6.87 15.52
C ASN A 42 4.99 -6.78 14.09
N THR A 43 4.70 -7.80 13.27
CA THR A 43 5.10 -7.81 11.85
C THR A 43 4.43 -6.68 11.07
N LEU A 44 3.13 -6.46 11.27
CA LEU A 44 2.39 -5.39 10.60
C LEU A 44 2.91 -4.01 11.02
N ASN A 45 3.05 -3.76 12.33
CA ASN A 45 3.57 -2.48 12.81
C ASN A 45 4.96 -2.18 12.23
N ASN A 46 5.83 -3.18 12.16
CA ASN A 46 7.17 -3.03 11.59
C ASN A 46 7.17 -2.83 10.06
N LYS A 47 6.30 -3.52 9.32
CA LYS A 47 6.32 -3.50 7.84
C LYS A 47 5.54 -2.35 7.23
N ILE A 48 4.41 -1.98 7.81
CA ILE A 48 3.45 -1.03 7.24
C ILE A 48 3.22 0.19 8.15
N GLY A 49 3.94 0.30 9.26
CA GLY A 49 3.83 1.43 10.18
C GLY A 49 2.47 1.52 10.88
N SER A 50 1.75 0.41 11.02
CA SER A 50 0.49 0.39 11.77
C SER A 50 0.73 0.64 13.27
N ASN A 51 -0.32 1.10 13.97
CA ASN A 51 -0.30 1.32 15.42
C ASN A 51 -1.20 0.31 16.15
N LEU A 52 -1.14 -0.97 15.73
CA LEU A 52 -1.92 -2.03 16.35
C LEU A 52 -1.33 -2.44 17.71
N ARG A 53 -2.20 -2.73 18.65
CA ARG A 53 -1.92 -3.26 19.99
C ARG A 53 -2.49 -4.67 20.13
N THR A 54 -1.95 -5.46 21.04
CA THR A 54 -2.36 -6.87 21.24
C THR A 54 -3.81 -7.04 21.67
N ASP A 55 -4.42 -6.02 22.26
CA ASP A 55 -5.83 -5.93 22.62
C ASP A 55 -6.76 -5.57 21.44
N ASN A 56 -6.23 -5.10 20.30
CA ASN A 56 -7.04 -4.86 19.10
C ASN A 56 -7.72 -6.14 18.61
N SER A 57 -8.90 -6.02 18.04
CA SER A 57 -9.66 -7.15 17.50
C SER A 57 -9.03 -7.71 16.22
N TRP A 58 -9.43 -8.92 15.80
CA TRP A 58 -9.02 -9.46 14.50
C TRP A 58 -9.55 -8.61 13.33
N ILE A 59 -10.69 -7.94 13.49
CA ILE A 59 -11.20 -7.03 12.46
C ILE A 59 -10.32 -5.79 12.31
N ASP A 60 -9.74 -5.27 13.39
CA ASP A 60 -8.75 -4.18 13.31
C ASP A 60 -7.49 -4.62 12.55
N VAL A 61 -7.03 -5.86 12.78
CA VAL A 61 -5.88 -6.44 12.06
C VAL A 61 -6.20 -6.57 10.56
N VAL A 62 -7.39 -7.06 10.21
CA VAL A 62 -7.82 -7.15 8.82
C VAL A 62 -7.90 -5.76 8.18
N ASN A 63 -8.48 -4.78 8.87
CA ASN A 63 -8.56 -3.41 8.38
C ASN A 63 -7.17 -2.80 8.15
N ALA A 64 -6.21 -3.05 9.05
CA ALA A 64 -4.84 -2.61 8.86
C ALA A 64 -4.20 -3.25 7.61
N ILE A 65 -4.44 -4.54 7.35
CA ILE A 65 -3.98 -5.23 6.14
C ILE A 65 -4.65 -4.65 4.89
N SER A 66 -5.97 -4.46 4.90
CA SER A 66 -6.72 -3.90 3.78
C SER A 66 -6.26 -2.49 3.43
N ASN A 67 -6.01 -1.66 4.45
CA ASN A 67 -5.44 -0.33 4.27
C ASN A 67 -3.99 -0.40 3.79
N ALA A 68 -3.22 -1.42 4.20
CA ALA A 68 -1.89 -1.69 3.66
C ALA A 68 -1.92 -2.04 2.16
N THR A 69 -2.89 -2.82 1.69
CA THR A 69 -3.07 -3.10 0.26
C THR A 69 -3.59 -1.90 -0.54
N GLY A 70 -4.18 -0.92 0.14
CA GLY A 70 -4.47 0.42 -0.40
C GLY A 70 -3.25 1.35 -0.47
N SER A 71 -2.08 0.93 0.03
CA SER A 71 -0.84 1.72 0.01
C SER A 71 -0.11 1.72 -1.34
N LYS A 72 -0.83 1.59 -2.46
CA LYS A 72 -0.32 2.24 -3.68
C LYS A 72 -0.53 3.72 -3.43
N ARG A 73 0.45 4.37 -2.80
CA ARG A 73 0.38 5.82 -2.62
C ARG A 73 0.26 6.41 -4.02
N TYR A 74 -0.86 7.06 -4.24
CA TYR A 74 -1.22 7.64 -5.52
C TYR A 74 -1.66 9.08 -5.28
N ILE A 75 -1.19 9.96 -6.13
CA ILE A 75 -1.64 11.34 -6.18
C ILE A 75 -1.71 11.76 -7.65
N SER A 76 -2.69 12.59 -7.96
CA SER A 76 -2.86 13.14 -9.30
C SER A 76 -3.12 14.62 -9.23
N GLY A 77 -2.92 15.27 -10.37
CA GLY A 77 -3.18 16.69 -10.49
C GLY A 77 -3.12 17.16 -11.93
N THR A 78 -3.21 18.47 -12.06
CA THR A 78 -2.96 19.17 -13.31
C THR A 78 -1.71 20.02 -13.20
N ALA A 79 -1.01 20.20 -14.31
CA ALA A 79 0.09 21.13 -14.46
C ALA A 79 -0.07 21.86 -15.80
N ILE A 80 0.52 23.04 -15.90
CA ILE A 80 0.62 23.78 -17.15
C ILE A 80 2.07 23.71 -17.59
N THR A 81 2.32 23.34 -18.85
CA THR A 81 3.68 23.36 -19.38
C THR A 81 4.21 24.78 -19.51
N ASP A 82 5.48 24.98 -19.18
CA ASP A 82 6.13 26.27 -19.40
C ASP A 82 6.37 26.56 -20.90
N SER A 83 6.99 27.70 -21.20
CA SER A 83 7.35 28.11 -22.57
C SER A 83 8.25 27.13 -23.34
N ARG A 84 8.87 26.18 -22.65
CA ARG A 84 9.77 25.15 -23.20
C ARG A 84 9.15 23.76 -23.15
N GLY A 85 7.89 23.64 -22.71
CA GLY A 85 7.23 22.34 -22.58
C GLY A 85 7.56 21.59 -21.29
N HIS A 86 8.10 22.28 -20.30
CA HIS A 86 8.51 21.70 -19.04
C HIS A 86 7.37 21.63 -18.04
N ILE A 87 7.24 20.50 -17.35
CA ILE A 87 6.43 20.37 -16.13
C ILE A 87 7.31 19.96 -14.97
N VAL A 88 7.14 20.66 -13.84
CA VAL A 88 7.73 20.30 -12.55
C VAL A 88 6.60 20.15 -11.56
N VAL A 89 6.47 18.95 -11.00
CA VAL A 89 5.50 18.67 -9.95
C VAL A 89 6.27 18.40 -8.66
N SER A 90 5.99 19.22 -7.66
CA SER A 90 6.60 19.15 -6.32
C SER A 90 5.55 18.78 -5.27
N ASP A 91 5.99 18.63 -4.03
CA ASP A 91 5.12 18.34 -2.87
C ASP A 91 4.38 17.00 -2.96
N ILE A 92 4.96 16.03 -3.67
CA ILE A 92 4.48 14.65 -3.66
C ILE A 92 4.86 14.05 -2.29
N PRO A 93 3.91 13.50 -1.51
CA PRO A 93 4.17 13.04 -0.15
C PRO A 93 4.97 11.72 -0.09
N PHE A 94 5.47 11.25 -1.23
CA PHE A 94 6.23 10.03 -1.40
C PHE A 94 7.15 10.14 -2.63
N GLN A 95 8.09 9.21 -2.74
CA GLN A 95 8.97 9.11 -3.89
C GLN A 95 8.29 8.36 -5.03
N PRO A 96 7.96 9.00 -6.17
CA PRO A 96 7.33 8.31 -7.28
C PRO A 96 8.26 7.22 -7.83
N ARG A 97 7.66 6.06 -8.16
CA ARG A 97 8.31 5.00 -8.95
C ARG A 97 7.76 4.92 -10.37
N LEU A 98 6.51 5.35 -10.54
CA LEU A 98 5.82 5.40 -11.81
C LEU A 98 5.02 6.69 -11.90
N VAL A 99 5.14 7.41 -13.00
CA VAL A 99 4.34 8.60 -13.29
C VAL A 99 3.69 8.42 -14.64
N TYR A 100 2.37 8.61 -14.71
CA TYR A 100 1.66 8.79 -15.98
C TYR A 100 1.38 10.26 -16.21
N VAL A 101 1.47 10.64 -17.48
CA VAL A 101 1.20 11.99 -17.94
C VAL A 101 0.29 11.89 -19.15
N ASN A 102 -0.82 12.63 -19.14
CA ASN A 102 -1.72 12.71 -20.27
C ASN A 102 -1.75 14.15 -20.79
N ILE A 103 -1.61 14.28 -22.10
CA ILE A 103 -1.72 15.54 -22.82
C ILE A 103 -2.58 15.30 -24.04
N HIS A 104 -3.74 15.96 -24.08
CA HIS A 104 -4.79 15.66 -25.06
C HIS A 104 -5.12 14.16 -25.05
N GLU A 105 -4.99 13.49 -26.20
CA GLU A 105 -5.24 12.05 -26.38
C GLU A 105 -4.00 11.17 -26.16
N ASN A 106 -2.83 11.78 -25.88
CA ASN A 106 -1.59 11.04 -25.74
C ASN A 106 -1.30 10.70 -24.28
N LYS A 107 -0.85 9.46 -24.05
CA LYS A 107 -0.45 8.96 -22.74
C LYS A 107 1.03 8.62 -22.70
N PHE A 108 1.70 9.08 -21.67
CA PHE A 108 3.12 8.89 -21.43
C PHE A 108 3.33 8.29 -20.04
N TYR A 109 4.36 7.47 -19.88
CA TYR A 109 4.71 6.92 -18.57
C TYR A 109 6.22 6.94 -18.36
N MET A 110 6.62 7.28 -17.14
CA MET A 110 8.00 7.27 -16.70
C MET A 110 8.17 6.28 -15.56
N PHE A 111 9.27 5.54 -15.57
CA PHE A 111 9.70 4.72 -14.44
C PHE A 111 10.93 5.38 -13.80
N ARG A 112 11.04 5.32 -12.47
CA ARG A 112 12.18 5.88 -11.75
C ARG A 112 13.54 5.36 -12.24
N ASP A 113 13.59 4.10 -12.63
CA ASP A 113 14.83 3.40 -13.01
C ASP A 113 14.90 3.08 -14.52
N ALA A 114 13.99 3.63 -15.34
CA ALA A 114 14.00 3.44 -16.79
C ALA A 114 13.43 4.65 -17.55
N SER A 115 14.09 5.03 -18.64
CA SER A 115 13.60 6.07 -19.55
C SER A 115 12.26 5.71 -20.18
N ILE A 116 11.39 6.72 -20.31
CA ILE A 116 10.01 6.70 -20.82
C ILE A 116 9.88 5.87 -22.11
N THR A 117 8.85 5.01 -22.17
CA THR A 117 8.40 4.33 -23.40
C THR A 117 7.01 4.86 -23.76
N GLN A 118 6.78 5.28 -25.00
CA GLN A 118 5.48 5.80 -25.45
C GLN A 118 4.50 4.64 -25.67
N SER A 119 3.26 4.76 -25.17
CA SER A 119 2.15 3.87 -25.50
C SER A 119 1.19 4.60 -26.44
N SER A 120 1.48 4.52 -27.74
CA SER A 120 0.61 4.86 -28.89
C SER A 120 0.02 6.28 -28.97
N GLY A 121 0.43 7.00 -30.02
CA GLY A 121 -0.13 8.29 -30.48
C GLY A 121 0.76 8.88 -31.59
N PHE A 122 0.17 9.61 -32.55
CA PHE A 122 0.64 9.99 -33.91
C PHE A 122 2.05 10.61 -34.10
N PHE A 123 2.86 10.78 -33.05
CA PHE A 123 4.18 11.41 -33.14
C PHE A 123 5.29 10.37 -32.98
N SER A 124 5.97 10.07 -34.08
CA SER A 124 7.11 9.15 -34.13
C SER A 124 8.35 9.74 -33.48
N SER A 125 8.95 8.97 -32.56
CA SER A 125 10.34 9.02 -32.09
C SER A 125 10.82 10.30 -31.37
N ASN A 126 10.99 10.17 -30.05
CA ASN A 126 11.70 11.09 -29.12
C ASN A 126 10.98 12.40 -28.76
N ILE A 127 9.94 12.30 -27.94
CA ILE A 127 9.16 13.47 -27.45
C ILE A 127 9.79 14.09 -26.17
N TYR A 128 10.74 13.41 -25.52
CA TYR A 128 11.33 13.85 -24.24
C TYR A 128 12.84 13.72 -24.28
N SER A 129 13.57 14.81 -24.02
CA SER A 129 15.05 14.76 -23.93
C SER A 129 15.54 14.62 -22.49
N ASN A 130 14.76 15.05 -21.49
CA ASN A 130 15.14 15.00 -20.08
C ASN A 130 13.89 14.73 -19.23
N CYS A 131 13.97 13.70 -18.39
CA CYS A 131 12.98 13.43 -17.36
C CYS A 131 13.72 12.96 -16.11
N SER A 132 13.24 13.36 -14.93
CA SER A 132 13.84 12.95 -13.66
C SER A 132 12.78 12.79 -12.59
N MET A 133 12.98 11.81 -11.71
CA MET A 133 12.17 11.60 -10.52
C MET A 133 13.06 11.79 -9.28
N GLY A 134 12.70 12.76 -8.44
CA GLY A 134 13.36 12.97 -7.15
C GLY A 134 12.56 12.37 -5.99
N PRO A 135 13.04 12.55 -4.75
CA PRO A 135 12.40 11.97 -3.57
C PRO A 135 10.96 12.37 -3.33
N ASN A 136 10.54 13.56 -3.75
CA ASN A 136 9.18 14.10 -3.53
C ASN A 136 8.68 14.90 -4.76
N ASN A 137 9.28 14.66 -5.93
CA ASN A 137 8.99 15.43 -7.14
C ASN A 137 9.23 14.61 -8.40
N PHE A 138 8.73 15.12 -9.52
CA PHE A 138 9.19 14.71 -10.84
C PHE A 138 9.24 15.91 -11.77
N ASP A 139 10.06 15.75 -12.81
CA ASP A 139 10.37 16.74 -13.81
C ASP A 139 10.31 16.06 -15.18
N ILE A 140 9.54 16.62 -16.10
CA ILE A 140 9.40 16.09 -17.45
C ILE A 140 9.45 17.25 -18.44
N ASN A 141 10.37 17.17 -19.41
CA ASN A 141 10.41 18.08 -20.55
C ASN A 141 9.72 17.46 -21.77
N ILE A 142 8.53 17.99 -22.06
CA ILE A 142 7.66 17.59 -23.14
C ILE A 142 7.93 18.56 -24.28
N HIS A 143 8.80 18.19 -25.22
CA HIS A 143 9.01 19.06 -26.37
C HIS A 143 7.65 19.30 -27.06
N TRP A 144 7.49 20.44 -27.72
CA TRP A 144 6.33 20.74 -28.58
C TRP A 144 5.02 21.17 -27.89
N THR A 145 4.93 21.27 -26.56
CA THR A 145 3.70 21.71 -25.85
C THR A 145 3.96 22.92 -24.94
N SER A 146 3.71 24.15 -25.39
CA SER A 146 3.88 25.36 -24.54
C SER A 146 2.53 25.89 -24.05
N GLY A 147 2.36 26.06 -22.74
CA GLY A 147 1.12 26.59 -22.15
C GLY A 147 -0.05 25.61 -22.17
N GLU A 148 0.23 24.32 -22.34
CA GLU A 148 -0.78 23.26 -22.41
C GLU A 148 -1.12 22.72 -21.03
N ASN A 149 -2.40 22.36 -20.84
CA ASN A 149 -2.84 21.67 -19.64
C ASN A 149 -2.50 20.19 -19.73
N VAL A 150 -1.87 19.69 -18.68
CA VAL A 150 -1.40 18.32 -18.56
C VAL A 150 -2.03 17.71 -17.32
N THR A 151 -2.58 16.52 -17.43
CA THR A 151 -2.95 15.73 -16.24
C THR A 151 -1.85 14.75 -15.93
N TRP A 152 -1.62 14.50 -14.65
CA TRP A 152 -0.58 13.59 -14.21
C TRP A 152 -1.03 12.75 -13.03
N GLU A 153 -0.39 11.61 -12.90
CA GLU A 153 -0.68 10.55 -11.93
C GLU A 153 0.65 9.97 -11.46
N ALA A 154 0.95 10.06 -10.16
CA ALA A 154 2.17 9.52 -9.57
C ALA A 154 1.85 8.36 -8.64
N TYR A 155 2.67 7.31 -8.69
CA TYR A 155 2.52 6.08 -7.92
C TYR A 155 3.85 5.74 -7.23
N GLU A 156 3.77 5.35 -5.95
CA GLU A 156 4.87 4.68 -5.22
C GLU A 156 4.98 3.20 -5.57
#